data_AF-A0A537VN65-F1
#
_entry.id   AF-A0A537VN65-F1
#
_cell.length_a   1.000
_cell.length_b   1.000
_cell.length_c   1.000
_cell.angle_alpha   90.00
_cell.angle_beta   90.00
_cell.angle_gamma   90.00
#
_symmetry.space_group_name_H-M   'P 1'
#
loop_
_entity.id
_entity.type
_entity.pdbx_description
1 polymer ?
#
loop_
_entity_poly.entity_id
_entity_poly.type
_entity_poly.pdbx_seq_one_letter_code
_entity_poly.pdbx_strand_id
1 'polypeptide(L)'
;MRLAEVIFIVIVALFFDYTNGFHDAANSIATVVSTRVLTPRVAVAWAAAFNFIAFLIFGTHVADTVGKTVRPESGIVSQGVVF
;
A
#
# COMPACT_ATOMS: atom_id res chain seq x y z
N MET A 1 -23.55 5.63 -3.15
CA MET A 1 -22.81 4.58 -3.85
C MET A 1 -23.61 3.29 -3.80
N ARG A 2 -23.75 2.60 -4.92
CA ARG A 2 -24.35 1.26 -4.97
C ARG A 2 -23.30 0.23 -4.55
N LEU A 3 -23.72 -0.90 -3.98
CA LEU A 3 -22.80 -1.97 -3.54
C LEU A 3 -21.82 -2.40 -4.65
N ALA A 4 -22.28 -2.47 -5.89
CA ALA A 4 -21.45 -2.80 -7.04
C ALA A 4 -20.28 -1.81 -7.27
N GLU A 5 -20.50 -0.52 -7.02
CA GLU A 5 -19.47 0.52 -7.17
C GLU A 5 -18.39 0.36 -6.10
N VAL A 6 -18.80 0.07 -4.85
CA VAL A 6 -17.85 -0.15 -3.74
C VAL A 6 -17.00 -1.38 -4.01
N ILE A 7 -17.62 -2.50 -4.41
CA ILE A 7 -16.90 -3.73 -4.74
C ILE A 7 -15.91 -3.47 -5.88
N PHE A 8 -16.33 -2.74 -6.92
CA PHE A 8 -15.46 -2.41 -8.03
C PHE A 8 -14.23 -1.61 -7.57
N ILE A 9 -14.42 -0.57 -6.76
CA ILE A 9 -13.28 0.24 -6.31
C ILE A 9 -12.36 -0.55 -5.37
N VAL A 10 -12.90 -1.39 -4.47
CA VAL A 10 -12.08 -2.27 -3.62
C VAL A 10 -11.21 -3.21 -4.46
N ILE A 11 -11.75 -3.79 -5.53
CA ILE A 11 -10.96 -4.65 -6.43
C ILE A 11 -9.82 -3.86 -7.07
N VAL A 12 -10.10 -2.65 -7.55
CA VAL A 12 -9.09 -1.78 -8.16
C VAL A 12 -8.03 -1.36 -7.14
N ALA A 13 -8.43 -1.00 -5.92
CA ALA A 13 -7.53 -0.62 -4.82
C ALA A 13 -6.61 -1.79 -4.44
N LEU A 14 -7.13 -3.00 -4.25
CA LEU A 14 -6.33 -4.19 -3.94
C LEU A 14 -5.33 -4.52 -5.06
N PHE A 15 -5.72 -4.36 -6.33
CA PHE A 15 -4.81 -4.55 -7.45
C PHE A 15 -3.68 -3.52 -7.45
N PHE A 16 -4.02 -2.24 -7.24
CA PHE A 16 -3.05 -1.15 -7.13
C PHE A 16 -2.07 -1.40 -5.97
N ASP A 17 -2.56 -1.69 -4.77
CA ASP A 17 -1.75 -1.96 -3.58
C ASP A 17 -0.80 -3.14 -3.77
N TYR A 18 -1.25 -4.21 -4.41
CA TYR A 18 -0.37 -5.33 -4.75
C TYR A 18 0.79 -4.89 -5.65
N THR A 19 0.50 -4.14 -6.72
CA THR A 19 1.55 -3.67 -7.64
C THR A 19 2.49 -2.65 -7.01
N ASN A 20 1.99 -1.76 -6.16
CA ASN A 20 2.82 -0.81 -5.41
C ASN A 20 3.72 -1.53 -4.41
N GLY A 21 3.16 -2.46 -3.62
CA GLY A 21 3.92 -3.24 -2.66
C GLY A 21 5.04 -4.04 -3.30
N PHE A 22 4.85 -4.54 -4.53
CA PHE A 22 5.91 -5.23 -5.29
C PHE A 22 7.08 -4.29 -5.66
N HIS A 23 6.78 -3.09 -6.16
CA HIS A 23 7.81 -2.10 -6.47
C HIS A 23 8.56 -1.63 -5.21
N ASP A 24 7.83 -1.39 -4.12
CA ASP A 24 8.41 -0.96 -2.84
C ASP A 24 9.26 -2.06 -2.20
N ALA A 25 8.85 -3.32 -2.32
CA ALA A 25 9.66 -4.46 -1.91
C ALA A 25 10.99 -4.49 -2.67
N ALA A 26 11.00 -4.26 -3.99
CA ALA A 26 12.24 -4.21 -4.77
C ALA A 26 13.18 -3.07 -4.29
N ASN A 27 12.62 -1.88 -4.05
CA ASN A 27 13.38 -0.72 -3.58
C ASN A 27 14.00 -0.94 -2.20
N SER A 28 13.29 -1.62 -1.29
CA SER A 28 13.72 -1.85 0.09
C SER A 28 14.72 -3.01 0.25
N ILE A 29 14.72 -3.99 -0.66
CA ILE A 29 15.60 -5.18 -0.55
C ILE A 29 16.83 -5.14 -1.46
N ALA A 30 16.89 -4.24 -2.44
CA ALA A 30 17.95 -4.21 -3.45
C ALA A 30 19.37 -4.18 -2.85
N THR A 31 19.57 -3.42 -1.78
CA THR A 31 20.87 -3.32 -1.09
C THR A 31 21.20 -4.58 -0.31
N VAL A 32 20.25 -5.12 0.46
CA VAL A 32 20.44 -6.30 1.31
C VAL A 32 20.65 -7.58 0.49
N VAL A 33 19.98 -7.68 -0.65
CA VAL A 33 20.16 -8.80 -1.59
C VAL A 33 21.46 -8.65 -2.39
N SER A 34 21.81 -7.45 -2.86
CA SER A 34 23.05 -7.25 -3.63
C SER A 34 24.32 -7.43 -2.79
N THR A 35 24.28 -7.05 -1.52
CA THR A 35 25.34 -7.29 -0.53
C THR A 35 25.35 -8.73 0.01
N ARG A 36 24.38 -9.55 -0.39
CA ARG A 36 24.22 -10.96 0.03
C ARG A 36 24.03 -11.15 1.54
N VAL A 37 23.50 -10.14 2.23
CA VAL A 37 23.16 -10.23 3.65
C VAL A 37 21.96 -11.15 3.86
N LEU A 38 20.97 -11.09 2.97
CA LEU A 38 19.81 -11.99 2.97
C LEU A 38 19.64 -12.66 1.60
N THR A 39 19.10 -13.88 1.58
CA THR A 39 18.65 -14.51 0.35
C THR A 39 17.39 -13.78 -0.18
N PRO A 40 17.15 -13.77 -1.51
CA PRO A 40 16.02 -13.04 -2.10
C PRO A 40 14.66 -13.37 -1.47
N ARG A 41 14.41 -14.65 -1.16
CA ARG A 41 13.15 -15.09 -0.55
C ARG A 41 12.96 -14.52 0.86
N VAL A 42 14.02 -14.54 1.67
CA VAL A 42 13.99 -14.01 3.03
C VAL A 42 13.85 -12.49 3.00
N ALA A 43 14.52 -11.82 2.06
CA ALA A 43 14.43 -10.37 1.91
C ALA A 43 13.00 -9.93 1.51
N VAL A 44 12.32 -10.65 0.62
CA VAL A 44 10.91 -10.36 0.28
C VAL A 44 9.99 -10.56 1.49
N ALA A 45 10.17 -11.65 2.25
CA ALA A 45 9.40 -11.88 3.47
C ALA A 45 9.66 -10.78 4.52
N TRP A 46 10.91 -10.32 4.62
CA TRP A 46 11.31 -9.19 5.48
C TRP A 46 10.60 -7.90 5.05
N ALA A 47 10.65 -7.55 3.77
CA ALA A 47 9.96 -6.36 3.25
C ALA A 47 8.44 -6.41 3.49
N ALA A 48 7.80 -7.56 3.23
CA ALA A 48 6.37 -7.74 3.47
C ALA A 48 6.00 -7.56 4.96
N ALA A 49 6.80 -8.13 5.87
CA ALA A 49 6.57 -8.00 7.31
C ALA A 49 6.67 -6.55 7.78
N PHE A 50 7.72 -5.82 7.39
CA PHE A 50 7.89 -4.43 7.78
C PHE A 50 6.88 -3.49 7.12
N ASN A 51 6.51 -3.74 5.86
CA ASN A 51 5.46 -2.98 5.18
C ASN A 51 4.10 -3.12 5.90
N PHE A 52 3.77 -4.33 6.36
CA PHE A 52 2.57 -4.57 7.15
C PHE A 52 2.66 -3.97 8.57
N ILE A 53 3.79 -4.11 9.27
CA ILE A 53 3.93 -3.59 10.63
C ILE A 53 3.91 -2.06 10.66
N ALA A 54 4.40 -1.39 9.60
CA ALA A 54 4.51 0.06 9.56
C ALA A 54 3.19 0.78 9.85
N PHE A 55 2.06 0.34 9.27
CA PHE A 55 0.78 1.02 9.52
C PHE A 55 0.28 0.83 10.97
N LEU A 56 0.63 -0.27 11.64
CA LEU A 56 0.26 -0.52 13.03
C LEU A 56 0.99 0.42 14.00
N ILE A 57 2.22 0.83 13.67
CA ILE A 57 3.04 1.71 14.51
C ILE A 57 2.79 3.18 14.18
N PHE A 58 2.72 3.51 12.89
CA PHE A 58 2.65 4.91 12.41
C PHE A 58 1.23 5.38 12.10
N GLY A 59 0.23 4.50 12.19
CA GLY A 59 -1.17 4.83 11.88
C GLY A 59 -1.40 5.23 10.43
N THR A 60 -2.52 5.91 10.17
CA THR A 60 -2.99 6.25 8.81
C THR A 60 -2.75 7.71 8.42
N HIS A 61 -1.85 8.43 9.09
CA HIS A 61 -1.64 9.86 8.88
C HIS A 61 -1.31 10.25 7.43
N VAL A 62 -0.58 9.39 6.72
CA VAL A 62 -0.28 9.60 5.30
C VAL A 62 -1.55 9.47 4.46
N ALA A 63 -2.37 8.45 4.72
CA ALA A 63 -3.66 8.27 4.03
C ALA A 63 -4.60 9.46 4.25
N ASP A 64 -4.67 9.99 5.46
CA ASP A 64 -5.46 11.19 5.79
C ASP A 64 -4.99 12.42 5.02
N THR A 65 -3.68 12.56 4.86
CA THR A 65 -3.06 13.68 4.13
C THR A 65 -3.34 13.57 2.64
N VAL A 66 -3.14 12.38 2.06
CA VAL A 66 -3.43 12.11 0.65
C VAL A 66 -4.92 12.30 0.36
N GLY A 67 -5.82 11.79 1.21
CA GLY A 67 -7.26 11.97 1.05
C GLY A 67 -7.69 13.44 1.02
N LYS A 68 -7.05 14.31 1.81
CA LYS A 68 -7.28 15.76 1.80
C LYS A 68 -6.71 16.47 0.58
N THR A 69 -5.67 15.93 -0.04
CA THR A 69 -5.05 16.49 -1.25
C THR A 69 -5.82 16.08 -2.51
N VAL A 70 -6.34 14.86 -2.56
CA VAL A 70 -7.02 14.33 -3.76
C VAL A 70 -8.40 14.99 -3.99
N ARG A 71 -9.05 15.54 -2.95
CA ARG A 71 -10.33 16.31 -2.98
C ARG A 71 -11.10 16.21 -4.31
N PRO A 72 -11.86 15.12 -4.53
CA PRO A 72 -12.82 15.10 -5.62
C PRO A 72 -13.99 15.99 -5.21
N GLU A 73 -14.33 16.98 -6.05
CA GLU A 73 -15.41 17.95 -5.82
C GLU A 73 -16.80 17.31 -5.61
N SER A 74 -16.93 15.99 -5.80
CA SER A 74 -18.20 15.27 -5.85
C SER A 74 -18.67 14.61 -4.55
N GLY A 75 -17.88 14.59 -3.46
CA GLY A 75 -18.32 13.93 -2.20
C GLY A 75 -18.48 12.41 -2.32
N ILE A 76 -17.92 11.79 -3.36
CA ILE A 76 -18.05 10.35 -3.67
C ILE A 76 -16.90 9.52 -3.08
N VAL A 77 -15.81 10.14 -2.59
CA VAL A 77 -14.65 9.40 -2.08
C VAL A 77 -14.65 9.37 -0.56
N SER A 78 -14.93 8.19 -0.01
CA SER A 78 -14.76 7.87 1.41
C SER A 78 -13.33 7.39 1.66
N GLN A 79 -12.77 7.77 2.80
CA GLN A 79 -11.39 7.50 3.21
C GLN A 79 -11.06 6.00 3.24
N GLY A 80 -12.07 5.14 3.50
CA GLY A 80 -11.93 3.67 3.46
C GLY A 80 -11.98 3.04 2.07
N VAL A 81 -11.98 3.84 1.01
CA VAL A 81 -11.92 3.38 -0.40
C VAL A 81 -10.58 3.75 -1.04
N VAL A 82 -9.90 4.76 -0.49
CA VAL A 82 -8.58 5.19 -0.97
C VAL A 82 -7.52 4.18 -0.54
N PHE A 83 -7.71 3.51 0.60
CA PHE A 83 -6.87 2.42 1.12
C PHE A 83 -7.70 1.49 2.00
#